data_AF-A0A963XTL2-F1
#
_entry.id   AF-A0A963XTL2-F1
#
_cell.length_a   1.000
_cell.length_b   1.000
_cell.length_c   1.000
_cell.angle_alpha   90.00
_cell.angle_beta   90.00
_cell.angle_gamma   90.00
#
_symmetry.space_group_name_H-M   'P 1'
#
loop_
_entity.id
_entity.type
_entity.pdbx_description
1 polymer ?
#
loop_
_entity_poly.entity_id
_entity_poly.type
_entity_poly.pdbx_seq_one_letter_code
_entity_poly.pdbx_strand_id
1 'polypeptide(L)'
;EGYVESAAMGLLAGRMAAAQILGRDLAPPPPETAMGALVHHITGGAEVRTFQPMNVNFGLFPPIDAKGGRKGRKDRYRAYTDRAKTVFVEWLAGQG
;
A
#
# COMPACT_ATOMS: atom_id res chain seq x y z
N GLU A 1 5.75 -1.04 15.85
CA GLU A 1 6.01 -0.28 14.61
C GLU A 1 7.22 -0.86 13.90
N GLY A 2 7.12 -1.06 12.59
CA GLY A 2 8.23 -1.51 11.75
C GLY A 2 8.92 -0.32 11.09
N TYR A 3 10.25 -0.29 11.18
CA TYR A 3 11.09 0.78 10.62
C TYR A 3 10.87 0.99 9.12
N VAL A 4 10.56 -0.08 8.38
CA VAL A 4 10.32 -0.05 6.94
C VAL A 4 9.02 0.69 6.61
N GLU A 5 7.97 0.43 7.37
CA GLU A 5 6.67 1.09 7.22
C GLU A 5 6.78 2.59 7.53
N SER A 6 7.45 2.95 8.61
CA SER A 6 7.68 4.36 8.98
C SER A 6 8.49 5.10 7.90
N ALA A 7 9.56 4.48 7.39
CA ALA A 7 10.36 5.06 6.31
C ALA A 7 9.56 5.20 5.01
N ALA A 8 8.74 4.20 4.67
CA ALA A 8 7.88 4.22 3.49
C ALA A 8 6.81 5.33 3.57
N MET A 9 6.17 5.50 4.72
CA MET A 9 5.19 6.57 4.95
C MET A 9 5.85 7.96 4.95
N GLY A 10 7.02 8.10 5.55
CA GLY A 10 7.80 9.35 5.51
C GLY A 10 8.18 9.74 4.08
N LEU A 11 8.67 8.79 3.28
CA LEU A 11 8.97 9.02 1.87
C LEU A 11 7.72 9.45 1.09
N LEU A 12 6.60 8.75 1.26
CA LEU A 12 5.35 9.08 0.58
C LEU A 12 4.85 10.49 0.96
N ALA A 13 4.80 10.80 2.25
CA ALA A 13 4.40 12.11 2.75
C ALA A 13 5.29 13.24 2.18
N GLY A 14 6.61 13.02 2.16
CA GLY A 14 7.55 13.98 1.57
C GLY A 14 7.32 14.22 0.07
N ARG A 15 7.06 13.16 -0.71
CA ARG A 15 6.76 13.28 -2.15
C ARG A 15 5.46 14.05 -2.39
N MET A 16 4.42 13.77 -1.62
CA MET A 16 3.13 14.48 -1.72
C MET A 16 3.26 15.96 -1.32
N ALA A 17 3.98 16.25 -0.22
CA ALA A 17 4.24 17.63 0.20
C ALA A 17 5.05 18.41 -0.85
N ALA A 18 6.08 17.79 -1.44
CA ALA A 18 6.85 18.40 -2.52
C ALA A 18 6.00 18.69 -3.77
N ALA A 19 5.14 17.76 -4.18
CA ALA A 19 4.21 17.97 -5.28
C ALA A 19 3.27 19.16 -5.02
N GLN A 20 2.69 19.24 -3.81
CA GLN A 20 1.82 20.34 -3.41
C GLN A 20 2.54 21.70 -3.45
N ILE A 21 3.77 21.78 -2.94
CA ILE A 21 4.59 23.02 -2.98
C ILE A 21 4.85 23.47 -4.43
N LEU A 22 5.01 22.52 -5.35
CA LEU A 22 5.22 22.78 -6.77
C LEU A 22 3.92 23.02 -7.56
N GLY A 23 2.77 23.10 -6.88
CA GLY A 23 1.46 23.28 -7.52
C GLY A 23 1.01 22.08 -8.37
N ARG A 24 1.56 20.89 -8.11
CA ARG A 24 1.19 19.65 -8.77
C ARG A 24 0.30 18.82 -7.85
N ASP A 25 -0.62 18.07 -8.44
CA ASP A 25 -1.35 17.05 -7.70
C ASP A 25 -0.61 15.71 -7.79
N LEU A 26 -0.53 15.00 -6.67
CA LEU A 26 0.04 13.66 -6.61
C LEU A 26 -0.96 12.75 -5.90
N ALA A 27 -1.66 11.95 -6.69
CA ALA A 27 -2.55 10.92 -6.15
C ALA A 27 -1.77 9.92 -5.27
N PRO A 28 -2.35 9.43 -4.16
CA PRO A 28 -1.72 8.40 -3.35
C PRO A 28 -1.52 7.11 -4.15
N PRO A 29 -0.57 6.24 -3.74
CA PRO A 29 -0.37 4.96 -4.39
C PRO A 29 -1.62 4.07 -4.25
N PRO A 30 -1.94 3.24 -5.24
CA PRO A 30 -3.14 2.38 -5.20
C PRO A 30 -3.12 1.38 -4.03
N PRO A 31 -4.29 0.95 -3.51
CA PRO A 31 -4.39 0.04 -2.36
C PRO A 31 -3.82 -1.36 -2.62
N GLU A 32 -3.59 -1.75 -3.87
CA GLU A 32 -2.91 -2.98 -4.26
C GLU A 32 -1.40 -2.93 -3.94
N THR A 33 -0.83 -1.75 -3.67
CA THR A 33 0.56 -1.58 -3.26
C THR A 33 0.69 -1.64 -1.73
N ALA A 34 1.89 -1.96 -1.22
CA ALA A 34 2.12 -1.98 0.23
C ALA A 34 1.90 -0.61 0.89
N MET A 35 2.34 0.47 0.25
CA MET A 35 2.14 1.84 0.76
C MET A 35 0.67 2.24 0.70
N GLY A 36 -0.01 1.97 -0.41
CA GLY A 36 -1.44 2.29 -0.56
C GLY A 36 -2.32 1.49 0.39
N ALA A 37 -2.01 0.21 0.64
CA ALA A 37 -2.70 -0.60 1.63
C ALA A 37 -2.59 -0.02 3.05
N LEU A 38 -1.40 0.48 3.43
CA LEU A 38 -1.21 1.16 4.73
C LEU A 38 -1.98 2.46 4.80
N VAL A 39 -1.90 3.32 3.77
CA VAL A 39 -2.68 4.57 3.70
C VAL A 39 -4.16 4.28 3.80
N HIS A 40 -4.66 3.29 3.06
CA HIS A 40 -6.06 2.88 3.09
C HIS A 40 -6.45 2.33 4.45
N HIS A 41 -5.60 1.57 5.13
CA HIS A 41 -5.87 1.10 6.48
C HIS A 41 -5.98 2.25 7.50
N ILE A 42 -5.14 3.27 7.36
CA ILE A 42 -5.13 4.46 8.23
C ILE A 42 -6.35 5.37 7.95
N THR A 43 -6.73 5.53 6.69
CA THR A 43 -7.74 6.52 6.25
C THR A 43 -9.13 5.93 5.98
N GLY A 44 -9.23 4.62 5.75
CA GLY A 44 -10.41 3.90 5.25
C GLY A 44 -11.50 3.59 6.27
N GLY A 45 -11.51 4.25 7.44
CA GLY A 45 -12.66 4.20 8.34
C GLY A 45 -12.71 3.00 9.29
N ALA A 46 -11.57 2.44 9.70
CA ALA A 46 -11.54 1.69 10.95
C ALA A 46 -12.13 2.59 12.04
N GLU A 47 -13.16 2.11 12.74
CA GLU A 47 -13.77 2.83 13.85
C GLU A 47 -12.63 3.29 14.75
N VAL A 48 -12.42 4.61 14.91
CA VAL A 48 -11.17 5.19 15.49
C VAL A 48 -10.79 4.53 16.83
N ARG A 49 -11.78 3.97 17.53
CA ARG A 49 -11.66 3.25 18.79
C ARG A 49 -11.04 1.85 18.70
N THR A 50 -11.05 1.22 17.53
CA THR A 50 -10.53 -0.14 17.29
C THR A 50 -9.31 -0.17 16.37
N PHE A 51 -8.91 0.99 15.83
CA PHE A 51 -7.67 1.10 15.07
C PHE A 51 -6.49 0.64 15.93
N GLN A 52 -5.65 -0.20 15.35
CA GLN A 52 -4.40 -0.65 15.95
C GLN A 52 -3.29 -0.46 14.93
N PRO A 53 -2.18 0.21 15.30
CA PRO A 53 -1.00 0.26 14.45
C PRO A 53 -0.54 -1.16 14.12
N MET A 54 -0.35 -1.45 12.83
CA MET A 54 0.17 -2.73 12.40
C MET A 54 1.21 -2.60 11.31
N ASN A 55 2.12 -3.57 11.30
CA ASN A 55 3.03 -3.79 10.19
C ASN A 55 2.26 -4.25 8.95
N VAL A 56 2.84 -4.02 7.78
CA VAL A 56 2.21 -4.43 6.52
C VAL A 56 2.06 -5.95 6.49
N ASN A 57 0.88 -6.40 6.08
CA ASN A 57 0.59 -7.81 5.89
C ASN A 57 -0.40 -7.99 4.74
N PHE A 58 -0.44 -9.19 4.14
CA PHE A 58 -1.31 -9.46 2.98
C PHE A 58 -2.82 -9.34 3.26
N GLY A 59 -3.24 -9.25 4.52
CA GLY A 59 -4.64 -8.98 4.87
C GLY A 59 -5.08 -7.54 4.62
N LEU A 60 -4.14 -6.61 4.47
CA LEU A 60 -4.42 -5.21 4.14
C LEU A 60 -4.68 -4.96 2.65
N PHE A 61 -4.31 -5.91 1.80
CA PHE A 61 -4.39 -5.76 0.35
C PHE A 61 -5.79 -6.16 -0.12
N PRO A 62 -6.32 -5.51 -1.18
CA PRO A 62 -7.51 -6.01 -1.88
C PRO A 62 -7.33 -7.47 -2.25
N PRO A 63 -8.34 -8.35 -2.14
CA PRO A 63 -8.13 -9.78 -2.33
C PRO A 63 -7.65 -10.14 -3.74
N ILE A 64 -6.94 -11.27 -3.87
CA ILE A 64 -6.67 -11.95 -5.14
C ILE A 64 -7.44 -13.27 -5.15
N ASP A 65 -8.13 -13.54 -6.24
CA ASP A 65 -8.74 -14.84 -6.48
C ASP A 65 -7.64 -15.88 -6.76
N ALA A 66 -7.20 -16.55 -5.69
CA ALA A 66 -6.24 -17.64 -5.76
C ALA A 66 -6.81 -18.85 -5.03
N LYS A 67 -7.13 -19.90 -5.79
CA LYS A 67 -7.66 -21.17 -5.31
C LYS A 67 -6.61 -21.96 -4.50
N GLY A 68 -7.05 -22.92 -3.69
CA GLY A 68 -6.16 -23.89 -3.04
C GLY A 68 -5.87 -23.70 -1.55
N GLY A 69 -6.59 -22.80 -0.86
CA GLY A 69 -6.56 -22.69 0.61
C GLY A 69 -5.15 -22.52 1.19
N ARG A 70 -4.76 -23.39 2.12
CA ARG A 70 -3.40 -23.40 2.73
C ARG A 70 -2.32 -23.84 1.74
N LYS A 71 -2.61 -24.79 0.85
CA LYS A 71 -1.65 -25.28 -0.16
C LYS A 71 -1.31 -24.21 -1.19
N GLY A 72 -2.29 -23.38 -1.56
CA GLY A 72 -2.13 -22.24 -2.47
C GLY A 72 -1.52 -20.97 -1.84
N ARG A 73 -1.05 -21.02 -0.57
CA ARG A 73 -0.53 -19.83 0.13
C ARG A 73 0.69 -19.22 -0.59
N LYS A 74 1.62 -20.06 -1.06
CA LYS A 74 2.85 -19.61 -1.73
C LYS A 74 2.51 -18.84 -3.01
N ASP A 75 1.64 -19.39 -3.84
CA ASP A 75 1.25 -18.81 -5.12
C ASP A 75 0.41 -17.55 -4.91
N ARG A 76 -0.49 -17.56 -3.92
CA ARG A 76 -1.27 -16.37 -3.55
C ARG A 76 -0.39 -15.21 -3.08
N TYR A 77 0.63 -15.48 -2.26
CA TYR A 77 1.55 -14.45 -1.77
C TYR A 77 2.44 -13.90 -2.88
N ARG A 78 2.88 -14.77 -3.80
CA ARG A 78 3.55 -14.33 -5.02
C ARG A 78 2.64 -13.42 -5.84
N ALA A 79 1.40 -13.83 -6.11
CA ALA A 79 0.45 -13.03 -6.88
C ALA A 79 0.21 -11.65 -6.26
N TYR A 80 0.08 -11.56 -4.93
CA TYR A 80 -0.02 -10.26 -4.24
C TYR A 80 1.22 -9.40 -4.49
N THR A 81 2.40 -9.99 -4.35
CA THR A 81 3.67 -9.27 -4.51
C THR A 81 3.87 -8.81 -5.95
N ASP A 82 3.54 -9.65 -6.93
CA ASP A 82 3.67 -9.34 -8.35
C ASP A 82 2.71 -8.21 -8.74
N ARG A 83 1.43 -8.29 -8.36
CA ARG A 83 0.46 -7.20 -8.57
C ARG A 83 0.90 -5.91 -7.89
N ALA A 84 1.34 -5.98 -6.63
CA ALA A 84 1.78 -4.81 -5.88
C ALA A 84 2.98 -4.11 -6.54
N LYS A 85 3.95 -4.87 -7.05
CA LYS A 85 5.11 -4.31 -7.76
C LYS A 85 4.72 -3.66 -9.07
N THR A 86 3.91 -4.34 -9.89
CA THR A 86 3.45 -3.79 -11.18
C THR A 86 2.72 -2.47 -10.98
N VAL A 87 1.70 -2.47 -10.11
CA VAL A 87 0.88 -1.28 -9.85
C VAL A 87 1.70 -0.14 -9.23
N PHE A 88 2.67 -0.45 -8.37
CA PHE A 88 3.55 0.58 -7.80
C PHE A 88 4.46 1.21 -8.85
N VAL A 89 5.02 0.43 -9.77
CA VAL A 89 5.85 0.94 -10.87
C VAL A 89 5.03 1.80 -11.82
N GLU A 90 3.82 1.37 -12.18
CA GLU A 90 2.89 2.16 -13.00
C GLU A 90 2.55 3.50 -12.33
N TRP A 91 2.24 3.47 -11.03
CA TRP A 91 2.00 4.69 -10.26
C TRP A 91 3.22 5.61 -10.23
N LEU A 92 4.44 5.07 -10.09
CA LEU A 92 5.67 5.88 -10.15
C LEU A 92 5.88 6.51 -11.53
N ALA A 93 5.65 5.75 -12.60
CA ALA A 93 5.83 6.21 -13.98
C ALA A 93 4.84 7.33 -14.36
N GLY A 94 3.63 7.31 -13.80
CA GLY A 94 2.60 8.32 -14.05
C GLY A 94 2.82 9.68 -13.37
N GLN A 95 3.94 9.88 -12.66
CA GLN A 95 4.24 11.12 -11.90
C GLN A 95 5.20 12.07 -12.63
N GLY A 96 5.55 11.75 -13.87
CA GLY A 96 6.41 12.55 -14.77
C GLY A 96 5.65 13.68 -15.44
#